data_AF-A0A968EZ48-F1
#
_entry.id   AF-A0A968EZ48-F1
#
_cell.length_a   1.000
_cell.length_b   1.000
_cell.length_c   1.000
_cell.angle_alpha   90.00
_cell.angle_beta   90.00
_cell.angle_gamma   90.00
#
_symmetry.space_group_name_H-M   'P 1'
#
loop_
_entity.id
_entity.type
_entity.pdbx_description
1 polymer ?
#
loop_
_entity_poly.entity_id
_entity_poly.type
_entity_poly.pdbx_seq_one_letter_code
_entity_poly.pdbx_strand_id
1 'polypeptide(L)' 'MDPDAAELSSLTTVVADVARRVGELADRRSADPDDPIVSRLHEIERALMTAERRLR' A
#
# COMPACT_ATOMS: atom_id res chain seq x y z
N MET A 1 7.56 -26.70 9.73
CA MET A 1 7.46 -25.40 9.05
C MET A 1 6.01 -25.20 8.71
N ASP A 2 5.43 -24.08 9.11
CA ASP A 2 4.09 -23.71 8.68
C ASP A 2 4.20 -23.19 7.23
N PRO A 3 3.69 -23.91 6.22
CA PRO A 3 3.78 -23.47 4.83
C PRO A 3 3.10 -22.12 4.60
N ASP A 4 2.08 -21.81 5.40
CA ASP A 4 1.31 -20.58 5.27
C ASP A 4 2.09 -19.38 5.84
N ALA A 5 3.00 -19.61 6.79
CA ALA A 5 3.82 -18.54 7.35
C ALA A 5 4.78 -17.91 6.33
N ALA A 6 5.35 -18.72 5.42
CA ALA A 6 6.21 -18.23 4.36
C ALA A 6 5.42 -17.39 3.33
N GLU A 7 4.23 -17.87 2.98
CA GLU A 7 3.33 -17.17 2.06
C GLU A 7 2.81 -15.85 2.67
N LEU A 8 2.40 -15.85 3.94
CA LEU A 8 1.99 -14.63 4.66
C LEU A 8 3.11 -13.61 4.75
N SER A 9 4.35 -14.05 4.98
CA SER A 9 5.51 -13.15 4.96
C SER A 9 5.75 -12.55 3.58
N SER A 10 5.64 -13.37 2.52
CA SER A 10 5.75 -12.91 1.13
C SER A 10 4.68 -11.87 0.80
N LEU A 11 3.42 -12.17 1.12
CA LEU A 11 2.29 -11.26 0.91
C LEU A 11 2.45 -9.95 1.69
N THR A 12 2.92 -10.02 2.94
CA THR A 12 3.19 -8.83 3.75
C THR A 12 4.22 -7.92 3.06
N THR A 13 5.31 -8.50 2.52
CA THR A 13 6.32 -7.73 1.79
C THR A 13 5.75 -7.09 0.52
N VAL A 14 4.95 -7.83 -0.26
CA VAL A 14 4.33 -7.30 -1.48
C VAL A 14 3.36 -6.16 -1.16
N VAL A 15 2.50 -6.32 -0.14
CA VAL A 15 1.55 -5.27 0.26
C VAL A 15 2.28 -4.00 0.72
N ALA A 16 3.36 -4.15 1.49
CA ALA A 16 4.19 -3.02 1.93
C ALA A 16 4.83 -2.27 0.74
N ASP A 17 5.36 -3.00 -0.25
CA ASP A 17 5.96 -2.39 -1.45
C ASP A 17 4.92 -1.62 -2.27
N VAL A 18 3.72 -2.21 -2.46
CA VAL A 18 2.64 -1.54 -3.20
C VAL A 18 2.16 -0.30 -2.44
N ALA A 19 1.99 -0.36 -1.12
CA ALA A 19 1.61 0.79 -0.30
C ALA A 19 2.59 1.96 -0.49
N ARG A 20 3.90 1.68 -0.39
CA ARG A 20 4.96 2.66 -0.63
C ARG A 20 4.87 3.28 -2.03
N ARG A 21 4.74 2.46 -3.08
CA ARG A 21 4.67 2.93 -4.47
C ARG A 21 3.42 3.77 -4.75
N VAL A 22 2.30 3.45 -4.11
CA VAL A 22 1.05 4.23 -4.19
C VAL A 22 1.24 5.59 -3.51
N GLY A 23 1.82 5.63 -2.31
CA GLY A 23 2.14 6.88 -1.61
C GLY A 23 3.06 7.78 -2.43
N GLU A 24 4.16 7.23 -2.97
CA GLU A 24 5.07 7.98 -3.86
C GLU A 24 4.37 8.52 -5.12
N LEU A 25 3.38 7.78 -5.65
CA LEU A 25 2.59 8.25 -6.78
C LEU A 25 1.64 9.38 -6.38
N ALA A 26 1.04 9.30 -5.19
CA ALA A 26 0.21 10.36 -4.64
C ALA A 26 1.05 11.63 -4.46
N ASP A 27 2.22 11.53 -3.82
CA ASP A 27 3.13 12.66 -3.59
C ASP A 27 3.54 13.36 -4.89
N ARG A 28 3.87 12.60 -5.94
CA ARG A 28 4.21 13.19 -7.25
C ARG A 28 3.02 13.91 -7.90
N ARG A 29 1.80 13.46 -7.63
CA ARG A 29 0.57 14.04 -8.18
C ARG A 29 0.00 15.17 -7.33
N SER A 30 0.36 15.27 -6.06
CA SER A 30 -0.01 16.36 -5.16
C SER A 30 0.49 17.75 -5.61
N ALA A 31 1.37 17.80 -6.62
CA ALA A 31 1.73 19.04 -7.30
C ALA A 31 0.56 19.68 -8.07
N ASP A 32 -0.43 18.87 -8.48
CA ASP A 32 -1.70 19.31 -9.05
C ASP A 32 -2.81 19.16 -7.99
N PRO A 33 -3.23 20.26 -7.35
CA PRO A 33 -4.25 20.22 -6.29
C PRO A 33 -5.64 19.82 -6.80
N ASP A 34 -5.88 19.91 -8.11
CA ASP A 34 -7.15 19.54 -8.73
C ASP A 34 -7.14 18.11 -9.28
N ASP A 35 -6.04 17.35 -9.14
CA ASP A 35 -5.97 15.95 -9.61
C ASP A 35 -6.91 15.07 -8.76
N PRO A 36 -8.04 14.61 -9.32
CA PRO A 36 -9.05 13.86 -8.57
C PRO A 36 -8.57 12.47 -8.14
N ILE A 37 -7.40 12.00 -8.62
CA ILE A 37 -6.86 10.70 -8.27
C ILE A 37 -6.07 10.71 -6.95
N VAL A 38 -5.54 11.86 -6.51
CA VAL A 38 -4.67 11.97 -5.32
C VAL A 38 -5.38 11.45 -4.07
N SER A 39 -6.63 11.88 -3.86
CA SER A 39 -7.46 11.41 -2.74
C SER A 39 -7.65 9.89 -2.76
N ARG A 40 -7.91 9.32 -3.94
CA ARG A 40 -8.06 7.86 -4.12
C ARG A 40 -6.76 7.11 -3.86
N LEU A 41 -5.62 7.66 -4.27
CA LEU A 41 -4.31 7.05 -4.01
C LEU A 41 -4.03 6.96 -2.51
N HIS A 42 -4.29 8.03 -1.74
CA HIS A 42 -4.15 7.98 -0.28
C HIS A 42 -5.18 7.06 0.41
N GLU A 43 -6.39 6.90 -0.14
CA GLU A 43 -7.32 5.87 0.34
C GLU A 43 -6.78 4.46 0.13
N ILE A 44 -6.24 4.17 -1.06
CA ILE A 44 -5.62 2.88 -1.39
C ILE A 44 -4.41 2.61 -0.50
N GLU A 45 -3.52 3.59 -0.32
CA GLU A 45 -2.36 3.51 0.57
C GLU A 45 -2.78 3.12 2.00
N ARG A 46 -3.79 3.79 2.56
CA ARG A 46 -4.32 3.50 3.91
C ARG A 46 -4.93 2.10 4.01
N ALA A 47 -5.63 1.65 2.98
CA ALA A 47 -6.19 0.30 2.93
C ALA A 47 -5.07 -0.76 2.91
N LEU A 48 -4.01 -0.54 2.13
CA LEU A 48 -2.86 -1.44 2.04
C LEU A 48 -2.09 -1.50 3.36
N MET A 49 -1.81 -0.36 4.01
CA MET A 49 -1.19 -0.34 5.34
C MET A 49 -2.03 -1.07 6.40
N THR A 50 -3.36 -0.99 6.29
CA THR A 50 -4.26 -1.72 7.19
C THR A 50 -4.20 -3.22 6.92
N ALA A 51 -4.14 -3.64 5.65
CA ALA A 51 -3.97 -5.04 5.26
C ALA A 51 -2.62 -5.60 5.74
N GLU A 52 -1.53 -4.86 5.53
CA GLU A 52 -0.18 -5.24 5.99
C GLU A 52 -0.16 -5.53 7.49
N ARG A 53 -0.77 -4.66 8.31
CA ARG A 53 -0.85 -4.84 9.77
C ARG A 53 -1.66 -6.05 10.21
N ARG A 54 -2.61 -6.52 9.37
CA ARG A 54 -3.45 -7.69 9.66
C ARG A 54 -2.81 -9.00 9.21
N LEU A 55 -1.81 -8.94 8.33
CA LEU A 55 -1.06 -10.10 7.85
C LEU A 55 0.13 -10.47 8.75
N ARG A 56 0.58 -9.53 9.59
CA ARG A 56 1.61 -9.75 10.63
C ARG A 56 1.00 -10.30 11.91
#